data_AF-A0A354J3W3-F1
#
_entry.id   AF-A0A354J3W3-F1
#
_cell.length_a   1.000
_cell.length_b   1.000
_cell.length_c   1.000
_cell.angle_alpha   90.00
_cell.angle_beta   90.00
_cell.angle_gamma   90.00
#
_symmetry.space_group_name_H-M   'P 1'
#
loop_
_entity.id
_entity.type
_entity.pdbx_description
1 polymer ?
#
loop_
_entity_poly.entity_id
_entity_poly.type
_entity_poly.pdbx_seq_one_letter_code
_entity_poly.pdbx_strand_id
1 'polypeptide(L)'
;IPFFGLFGACSTMGEALSIGSILIDGGFADKVLAVTSSHFAGAEKQFRFPLDYGNQRPYSASWTVTGSGAVVLSDQNSNSNGPSIRIKGITTGKIVDYGIKDTMNMGAAMAPAACDTIKTHLEDLNLKPDYYDKIITGDLGYVGSDILIDLLREYKIDVSSNHMDCGKEIFDPESQDTHAGGSGCACSAITFTGYVLKQLREGNWKRVLFLPTGSLHSKVSYNEGNTMPGIAHAVVVEAE
;
A
#
# COMPACT_ATOMS: atom_id res chain seq x y z
N ILE A 1 -23.08 12.97 -4.01
CA ILE A 1 -21.96 12.58 -3.12
C ILE A 1 -20.83 13.58 -3.41
N PRO A 2 -20.44 14.45 -2.45
CA PRO A 2 -19.26 15.30 -2.59
C PRO A 2 -18.00 14.47 -2.90
N PHE A 3 -17.07 15.00 -3.70
CA PHE A 3 -15.96 14.22 -4.24
C PHE A 3 -14.61 14.92 -4.08
N PHE A 4 -13.63 14.18 -3.54
CA PHE A 4 -12.22 14.55 -3.58
C PHE A 4 -11.49 13.62 -4.55
N GLY A 5 -10.92 14.21 -5.61
CA GLY A 5 -10.04 13.48 -6.52
C GLY A 5 -8.64 13.37 -5.92
N LEU A 6 -8.21 12.15 -5.63
CA LEU A 6 -6.92 11.88 -5.01
C LEU A 6 -5.94 11.28 -6.03
N PHE A 7 -4.65 11.57 -5.84
CA PHE A 7 -3.57 10.97 -6.61
C PHE A 7 -2.37 10.71 -5.70
N GLY A 8 -2.32 9.49 -5.15
CA GLY A 8 -1.18 8.92 -4.43
C GLY A 8 -0.52 7.76 -5.18
N ALA A 9 -0.75 7.62 -6.48
CA ALA A 9 -0.39 6.41 -7.23
C ALA A 9 -0.95 5.14 -6.53
N CYS A 10 -0.11 4.14 -6.26
CA CYS A 10 -0.54 2.91 -5.58
C CYS A 10 -0.87 3.10 -4.08
N SER A 11 -0.44 4.22 -3.46
CA SER A 11 -0.71 4.50 -2.04
C SER A 11 -2.11 5.09 -1.80
N THR A 12 -2.86 5.39 -2.87
CA THR A 12 -4.15 6.10 -2.82
C THR A 12 -5.17 5.47 -1.86
N MET A 13 -5.15 4.15 -1.66
CA MET A 13 -6.05 3.51 -0.70
C MET A 13 -5.74 3.94 0.75
N GLY A 14 -4.45 4.02 1.11
CA GLY A 14 -4.01 4.53 2.40
C GLY A 14 -4.33 6.01 2.56
N GLU A 15 -4.04 6.81 1.53
CA GLU A 15 -4.37 8.24 1.48
C GLU A 15 -5.88 8.50 1.68
N ALA A 16 -6.73 7.76 0.97
CA ALA A 16 -8.18 7.91 1.05
C ALA A 16 -8.73 7.52 2.43
N LEU A 17 -8.21 6.44 3.03
CA LEU A 17 -8.56 6.05 4.39
C LEU A 17 -8.10 7.11 5.41
N SER A 18 -6.90 7.68 5.24
CA SER A 18 -6.39 8.75 6.10
C SER A 18 -7.26 10.00 6.04
N ILE A 19 -7.53 10.52 4.84
CA ILE A 19 -8.38 11.70 4.67
C ILE A 19 -9.80 11.43 5.16
N GLY A 20 -10.37 10.26 4.84
CA GLY A 20 -11.70 9.89 5.29
C GLY A 20 -11.82 9.80 6.80
N SER A 21 -10.78 9.29 7.48
CA SER A 21 -10.73 9.23 8.95
C SER A 21 -10.67 10.64 9.55
N ILE A 22 -9.82 11.53 9.00
CA ILE A 22 -9.73 12.93 9.44
C ILE A 22 -11.07 13.65 9.28
N LEU A 23 -11.76 13.46 8.16
CA LEU A 23 -13.04 14.11 7.90
C LEU A 23 -14.13 13.67 8.88
N ILE A 24 -14.15 12.39 9.25
CA ILE A 24 -15.12 11.87 10.22
C ILE A 24 -14.77 12.32 11.63
N ASP A 25 -13.52 12.13 12.07
CA ASP A 25 -13.07 12.49 13.41
C ASP A 25 -13.15 14.00 13.66
N GLY A 26 -12.90 14.82 12.64
CA GLY A 26 -13.06 16.27 12.68
C GLY A 26 -14.51 16.76 12.62
N GLY A 27 -15.50 15.87 12.49
CA GLY A 27 -16.92 16.24 12.41
C GLY A 27 -17.33 16.89 11.08
N PHE A 28 -16.54 16.73 10.03
CA PHE A 28 -16.81 17.28 8.69
C PHE A 28 -17.65 16.34 7.81
N ALA A 29 -17.78 15.06 8.19
CA ALA A 29 -18.62 14.08 7.49
C ALA A 29 -19.11 12.96 8.42
N ASP A 30 -20.36 12.51 8.27
CA ASP A 30 -20.87 11.35 9.02
C ASP A 30 -20.42 10.01 8.43
N LYS A 31 -20.26 9.97 7.10
CA LYS A 31 -19.85 8.80 6.33
C LYS A 31 -18.95 9.21 5.19
N VAL A 32 -17.87 8.46 4.98
CA VAL A 32 -16.95 8.64 3.86
C VAL A 32 -16.78 7.33 3.11
N LEU A 33 -16.76 7.38 1.78
CA LEU A 33 -16.43 6.25 0.93
C LEU A 33 -15.00 6.43 0.39
N ALA A 34 -14.10 5.55 0.78
CA ALA A 34 -12.76 5.45 0.19
C ALA A 34 -12.77 4.35 -0.87
N VAL A 35 -12.36 4.66 -2.10
CA VAL A 35 -12.39 3.73 -3.23
C VAL A 35 -11.18 3.93 -4.14
N THR A 36 -10.60 2.82 -4.59
CA THR A 36 -9.57 2.82 -5.64
C THR A 36 -9.81 1.67 -6.62
N SER A 37 -9.25 1.78 -7.82
CA SER A 37 -9.29 0.73 -8.82
C SER A 37 -8.09 0.83 -9.76
N SER A 38 -7.63 -0.33 -10.23
CA SER A 38 -6.62 -0.42 -11.28
C SER A 38 -6.98 -1.56 -12.22
N HIS A 39 -6.49 -1.47 -13.45
CA HIS A 39 -6.70 -2.47 -14.47
C HIS A 39 -5.43 -2.66 -15.27
N PHE A 40 -4.99 -3.92 -15.39
CA PHE A 40 -3.75 -4.30 -16.09
C PHE A 40 -3.62 -3.63 -17.46
N ALA A 41 -4.61 -3.84 -18.34
CA ALA A 41 -4.58 -3.29 -19.70
C ALA A 41 -4.55 -1.75 -19.78
N GLY A 42 -5.03 -1.05 -18.74
CA GLY A 42 -4.95 0.42 -18.66
C GLY A 42 -3.56 0.88 -18.21
N ALA A 43 -3.02 0.26 -17.17
CA ALA A 43 -1.72 0.61 -16.59
C ALA A 43 -0.56 0.27 -17.53
N GLU A 44 -0.57 -0.88 -18.19
CA GLU A 44 0.46 -1.28 -19.15
C GLU A 44 0.57 -0.28 -20.32
N LYS A 45 -0.56 0.23 -20.82
CA LYS A 45 -0.57 1.29 -21.83
C LYS A 45 -0.03 2.63 -21.32
N GLN A 46 -0.11 2.87 -20.02
CA GLN A 46 0.21 4.15 -19.40
C GLN A 46 1.63 4.25 -18.83
N PHE A 47 2.21 3.17 -18.34
CA PHE A 47 3.47 3.26 -17.59
C PHE A 47 4.56 2.33 -18.11
N ARG A 48 4.22 1.47 -19.07
CA ARG A 48 5.13 0.46 -19.58
C ARG A 48 5.30 0.56 -21.09
N PHE A 49 6.35 -0.10 -21.55
CA PHE A 49 6.59 -0.19 -22.98
C PHE A 49 5.42 -0.90 -23.66
N PRO A 50 4.97 -0.43 -24.84
CA PRO A 50 3.85 -1.06 -25.51
C PRO A 50 4.16 -2.52 -25.86
N LEU A 51 3.20 -3.41 -25.62
CA LEU A 51 3.32 -4.85 -25.86
C LEU A 51 3.73 -5.16 -27.31
N ASP A 52 3.32 -4.31 -28.26
CA ASP A 52 3.59 -4.45 -29.69
C ASP A 52 5.09 -4.38 -30.05
N TYR A 53 5.96 -3.88 -29.16
CA TYR A 53 7.41 -3.82 -29.37
C TYR A 53 8.14 -5.12 -29.00
N GLY A 54 7.42 -6.17 -28.56
CA GLY A 54 8.02 -7.48 -28.29
C GLY A 54 9.03 -7.51 -27.13
N ASN A 55 8.89 -6.58 -26.18
CA ASN A 55 9.81 -6.49 -25.05
C ASN A 55 9.73 -7.69 -24.11
N GLN A 56 10.89 -8.12 -23.61
CA GLN A 56 10.97 -9.11 -22.54
C GLN A 56 10.82 -8.42 -21.19
N ARG A 57 9.94 -8.96 -20.35
CA ARG A 57 9.70 -8.43 -18.99
C ARG A 57 10.83 -8.90 -18.04
N PRO A 58 11.57 -7.98 -17.38
CA PRO A 58 12.57 -8.36 -16.41
C PRO A 58 11.94 -8.97 -15.14
N TYR A 59 12.71 -9.74 -14.38
CA TYR A 59 12.27 -10.35 -13.12
C TYR A 59 11.94 -9.33 -12.02
N SER A 60 12.48 -8.11 -12.11
CA SER A 60 12.15 -7.01 -11.18
C SER A 60 10.76 -6.39 -11.43
N ALA A 61 10.15 -6.66 -12.58
CA ALA A 61 8.89 -6.04 -12.96
C ALA A 61 7.71 -6.69 -12.24
N SER A 62 6.85 -5.87 -11.65
CA SER A 62 5.59 -6.27 -11.03
C SER A 62 4.47 -6.48 -12.08
N TRP A 63 3.35 -7.08 -11.67
CA TRP A 63 2.16 -7.28 -12.50
C TRP A 63 1.02 -6.39 -11.97
N THR A 64 0.43 -5.51 -12.78
CA THR A 64 -0.68 -4.67 -12.29
C THR A 64 -1.94 -5.50 -12.04
N VAL A 65 -2.45 -5.41 -10.82
CA VAL A 65 -3.68 -6.05 -10.38
C VAL A 65 -4.88 -5.39 -11.06
N THR A 66 -5.78 -6.22 -11.59
CA THR A 66 -7.08 -5.79 -12.09
C THR A 66 -8.13 -5.99 -11.01
N GLY A 67 -8.66 -4.88 -10.48
CA GLY A 67 -9.64 -4.94 -9.40
C GLY A 67 -10.03 -3.56 -8.88
N SER A 68 -10.94 -3.55 -7.91
CA SER A 68 -11.33 -2.37 -7.15
C SER A 68 -11.71 -2.76 -5.73
N GLY A 69 -11.30 -1.94 -4.77
CA GLY A 69 -11.67 -2.07 -3.37
C GLY A 69 -12.31 -0.78 -2.88
N ALA A 70 -13.33 -0.91 -2.03
CA ALA A 70 -14.02 0.22 -1.44
C ALA A 70 -14.33 -0.04 0.05
N VAL A 71 -14.23 1.00 0.87
CA VAL A 71 -14.50 0.96 2.30
C VAL A 71 -15.41 2.13 2.66
N VAL A 72 -16.47 1.85 3.41
CA VAL A 72 -17.31 2.87 4.04
C VAL A 72 -16.81 3.09 5.46
N LEU A 73 -16.43 4.33 5.76
CA LEU A 73 -16.03 4.77 7.09
C LEU A 73 -17.20 5.50 7.75
N SER A 74 -17.36 5.31 9.05
CA SER A 74 -18.29 6.04 9.91
C SER A 74 -17.85 5.95 11.37
N ASP A 75 -18.23 6.93 12.19
CA ASP A 75 -18.00 6.88 13.64
C ASP A 75 -18.92 5.84 14.34
N GLN A 76 -20.05 5.52 13.73
CA GLN A 76 -21.00 4.54 14.27
C GLN A 76 -20.41 3.13 14.36
N ASN A 77 -20.70 2.44 15.46
CA ASN A 77 -20.36 1.03 15.64
C ASN A 77 -21.02 0.20 14.53
N SER A 78 -20.26 -0.73 13.94
CA SER A 78 -20.85 -1.68 12.99
C SER A 78 -21.78 -2.64 13.73
N ASN A 79 -23.04 -2.75 13.31
CA ASN A 79 -24.01 -3.75 13.79
C ASN A 79 -23.69 -5.16 13.25
N SER A 80 -22.41 -5.56 13.22
CA SER A 80 -21.96 -6.87 12.77
C SER A 80 -21.79 -7.83 13.93
N ASN A 81 -22.15 -9.10 13.72
CA ASN A 81 -21.76 -10.19 14.62
C ASN A 81 -20.26 -10.45 14.46
N GLY A 82 -19.43 -9.81 15.29
CA GLY A 82 -17.97 -9.88 15.27
C GLY A 82 -17.32 -8.64 15.89
N PRO A 83 -15.98 -8.62 16.04
CA PRO A 83 -15.29 -7.43 16.52
C PRO A 83 -15.50 -6.25 15.57
N SER A 84 -15.64 -5.06 16.15
CA SER A 84 -15.72 -3.81 15.41
C SER A 84 -14.34 -3.48 14.84
N ILE A 85 -14.27 -3.23 13.53
CA ILE A 85 -13.03 -2.82 12.89
C ILE A 85 -12.90 -1.31 12.95
N ARG A 86 -11.83 -0.81 13.57
CA ARG A 86 -11.59 0.61 13.83
C ARG A 86 -10.30 1.07 13.20
N ILE A 87 -10.30 2.30 12.69
CA ILE A 87 -9.06 3.03 12.41
C ILE A 87 -8.69 3.78 13.68
N LYS A 88 -7.52 3.49 14.27
CA LYS A 88 -7.08 4.06 15.56
C LYS A 88 -6.04 5.16 15.42
N GLY A 89 -5.44 5.28 14.24
CA GLY A 89 -4.40 6.25 13.97
C GLY A 89 -3.95 6.17 12.53
N ILE A 90 -3.30 7.24 12.08
CA ILE A 90 -2.74 7.36 10.75
C ILE A 90 -1.36 8.01 10.83
N THR A 91 -0.48 7.66 9.91
CA THR A 91 0.78 8.37 9.68
C THR A 91 0.85 8.74 8.21
N THR A 92 0.70 10.03 7.93
CA THR A 92 0.79 10.55 6.57
C THR A 92 2.26 10.62 6.17
N GLY A 93 2.71 9.77 5.25
CA GLY A 93 4.09 9.82 4.80
C GLY A 93 4.42 11.03 3.94
N LYS A 94 5.71 11.24 3.78
CA LYS A 94 6.32 12.27 2.93
C LYS A 94 6.95 11.63 1.70
N ILE A 95 7.24 12.47 0.70
CA ILE A 95 7.97 12.05 -0.50
C ILE A 95 9.40 11.70 -0.12
N VAL A 96 9.87 10.52 -0.54
CA VAL A 96 11.24 10.04 -0.36
C VAL A 96 11.80 9.62 -1.71
N ASP A 97 12.96 10.14 -2.10
CA ASP A 97 13.58 9.86 -3.38
C ASP A 97 15.06 9.50 -3.21
N TYR A 98 15.40 8.25 -3.55
CA TYR A 98 16.77 7.71 -3.48
C TYR A 98 17.46 7.69 -4.84
N GLY A 99 16.89 8.36 -5.85
CA GLY A 99 17.50 8.50 -7.18
C GLY A 99 17.21 7.35 -8.14
N ILE A 100 16.24 6.48 -7.83
CA ILE A 100 15.87 5.34 -8.69
C ILE A 100 15.18 5.85 -9.95
N LYS A 101 15.63 5.38 -11.12
CA LYS A 101 15.09 5.76 -12.45
C LYS A 101 14.50 4.60 -13.25
N ASP A 102 14.76 3.36 -12.83
CA ASP A 102 14.30 2.16 -13.52
C ASP A 102 12.83 1.87 -13.21
N THR A 103 11.93 2.22 -14.13
CA THR A 103 10.47 1.99 -14.03
C THR A 103 10.10 0.51 -13.94
N MET A 104 11.01 -0.40 -14.27
CA MET A 104 10.80 -1.84 -14.12
C MET A 104 11.22 -2.34 -12.74
N ASN A 105 11.74 -1.49 -11.85
CA ASN A 105 12.12 -1.82 -10.47
C ASN A 105 11.46 -0.85 -9.47
N MET A 106 10.13 -0.80 -9.50
CA MET A 106 9.35 0.10 -8.65
C MET A 106 9.47 -0.25 -7.16
N GLY A 107 9.64 -1.52 -6.81
CA GLY A 107 9.83 -1.96 -5.43
C GLY A 107 11.02 -1.26 -4.77
N ALA A 108 12.14 -1.12 -5.48
CA ALA A 108 13.31 -0.39 -4.99
C ALA A 108 13.07 1.12 -4.81
N ALA A 109 12.23 1.72 -5.66
CA ALA A 109 11.88 3.14 -5.54
C ALA A 109 10.94 3.42 -4.36
N MET A 110 10.06 2.47 -4.02
CA MET A 110 9.05 2.64 -2.98
C MET A 110 9.51 2.22 -1.57
N ALA A 111 10.43 1.25 -1.48
CA ALA A 111 10.91 0.72 -0.20
C ALA A 111 11.46 1.81 0.76
N PRO A 112 12.21 2.84 0.31
CA PRO A 112 12.65 3.93 1.18
C PRO A 112 11.51 4.72 1.82
N ALA A 113 10.42 4.98 1.08
CA ALA A 113 9.26 5.68 1.60
C ALA A 113 8.48 4.85 2.62
N ALA A 114 8.39 3.53 2.40
CA ALA A 114 7.84 2.59 3.36
C ALA A 114 8.68 2.54 4.65
N CYS A 115 10.01 2.47 4.52
CA CYS A 115 10.95 2.48 5.64
C CYS A 115 10.80 3.76 6.48
N ASP A 116 10.82 4.92 5.84
CA ASP A 116 10.67 6.21 6.50
C ASP A 116 9.33 6.29 7.25
N THR A 117 8.23 5.90 6.61
CA THR A 117 6.90 5.96 7.23
C THR A 117 6.76 4.99 8.40
N ILE A 118 7.24 3.75 8.29
CA ILE A 118 7.21 2.77 9.39
C ILE A 118 8.04 3.26 10.57
N LYS A 119 9.27 3.73 10.30
CA LYS A 119 10.16 4.25 11.33
C LYS A 119 9.50 5.42 12.05
N THR A 120 9.05 6.43 11.32
CA THR A 120 8.40 7.62 11.91
C THR A 120 7.15 7.23 12.68
N HIS A 121 6.32 6.33 12.16
CA HIS A 121 5.12 5.85 12.84
C HIS A 121 5.45 5.21 14.21
N LEU A 122 6.45 4.32 14.25
CA LEU A 122 6.86 3.66 15.48
C LEU A 122 7.50 4.65 16.47
N GLU A 123 8.30 5.59 15.99
CA GLU A 123 8.93 6.64 16.81
C GLU A 123 7.88 7.59 17.42
N ASP A 124 6.95 8.10 16.60
CA ASP A 124 5.91 9.06 17.02
C ASP A 124 4.98 8.47 18.09
N LEU A 125 4.67 7.17 17.98
CA LEU A 125 3.81 6.47 18.93
C LEU A 125 4.58 5.75 20.05
N ASN A 126 5.92 5.83 20.03
CA ASN A 126 6.82 5.10 20.94
C ASN A 126 6.49 3.59 21.01
N LEU A 127 6.30 2.99 19.83
CA LEU A 127 5.95 1.58 19.64
C LEU A 127 7.14 0.77 19.12
N LYS A 128 7.01 -0.55 19.25
CA LYS A 128 7.90 -1.53 18.62
C LYS A 128 7.13 -2.33 17.56
N PRO A 129 7.81 -2.95 16.58
CA PRO A 129 7.14 -3.75 15.55
C PRO A 129 6.22 -4.83 16.09
N ASP A 130 6.56 -5.46 17.21
CA ASP A 130 5.80 -6.53 17.88
C ASP A 130 4.48 -6.08 18.50
N TYR A 131 4.21 -4.77 18.52
CA TYR A 131 2.88 -4.23 18.84
C TYR A 131 1.81 -4.65 17.82
N TYR A 132 2.23 -4.85 16.56
CA TYR A 132 1.37 -5.22 15.44
C TYR A 132 1.46 -6.72 15.14
N ASP A 133 0.32 -7.37 14.94
CA ASP A 133 0.28 -8.75 14.47
C ASP A 133 0.79 -8.85 13.03
N LYS A 134 0.50 -7.81 12.22
CA LYS A 134 1.02 -7.64 10.86
C LYS A 134 1.34 -6.19 10.53
N ILE A 135 2.46 -6.00 9.84
CA ILE A 135 2.81 -4.76 9.14
C ILE A 135 2.68 -5.04 7.65
N ILE A 136 1.67 -4.43 7.01
CA ILE A 136 1.18 -4.83 5.70
C ILE A 136 1.50 -3.74 4.68
N THR A 137 2.45 -3.97 3.79
CA THR A 137 2.77 -3.05 2.69
C THR A 137 1.89 -3.29 1.46
N GLY A 138 1.78 -2.26 0.61
CA GLY A 138 0.85 -2.28 -0.52
C GLY A 138 1.32 -3.09 -1.72
N ASP A 139 2.47 -2.73 -2.29
CA ASP A 139 2.94 -3.35 -3.53
C ASP A 139 4.45 -3.21 -3.73
N LEU A 140 5.19 -3.40 -2.63
CA LEU A 140 6.64 -3.52 -2.72
C LEU A 140 7.06 -4.78 -3.49
N GLY A 141 6.21 -5.81 -3.47
CA GLY A 141 6.50 -7.09 -4.09
C GLY A 141 7.67 -7.79 -3.40
N TYR A 142 8.22 -8.84 -4.01
CA TYR A 142 9.36 -9.56 -3.43
C TYR A 142 10.60 -8.65 -3.27
N VAL A 143 10.97 -7.94 -4.34
CA VAL A 143 12.17 -7.10 -4.38
C VAL A 143 12.11 -5.96 -3.35
N GLY A 144 11.01 -5.20 -3.34
CA GLY A 144 10.89 -4.06 -2.41
C GLY A 144 10.73 -4.50 -0.96
N SER A 145 10.15 -5.68 -0.69
CA SER A 145 10.03 -6.23 0.67
C SER A 145 11.40 -6.54 1.27
N ASP A 146 12.28 -7.17 0.49
CA ASP A 146 13.63 -7.49 0.96
C ASP A 146 14.43 -6.21 1.24
N ILE A 147 14.35 -5.23 0.33
CA ILE A 147 14.99 -3.92 0.50
C ILE A 147 14.43 -3.20 1.74
N LEU A 148 13.11 -3.23 1.97
CA LEU A 148 12.49 -2.61 3.14
C LEU A 148 13.04 -3.22 4.45
N ILE A 149 13.11 -4.55 4.52
CA ILE A 149 13.59 -5.25 5.72
C ILE A 149 15.04 -4.86 6.00
N ASP A 150 15.89 -4.81 4.97
CA ASP A 150 17.29 -4.42 5.13
C ASP A 150 17.45 -2.95 5.54
N LEU A 151 16.67 -2.03 4.94
CA LEU A 151 16.67 -0.61 5.33
C LEU A 151 16.24 -0.42 6.79
N LEU A 152 15.18 -1.10 7.24
CA LEU A 152 14.70 -0.99 8.63
C LEU A 152 15.71 -1.54 9.64
N ARG A 153 16.46 -2.59 9.27
CA ARG A 153 17.53 -3.16 10.11
C ARG A 153 18.67 -2.17 10.38
N GLU A 154 18.97 -1.26 9.45
CA GLU A 154 19.93 -0.17 9.69
C GLU A 154 19.50 0.75 10.85
N TYR A 155 18.18 0.89 11.06
CA TYR A 155 17.58 1.62 12.18
C TYR A 155 17.31 0.74 13.41
N LYS A 156 17.79 -0.51 13.42
CA LYS A 156 17.53 -1.52 14.47
C LYS A 156 16.05 -1.85 14.64
N ILE A 157 15.28 -1.72 13.57
CA ILE A 157 13.87 -2.11 13.50
C ILE A 157 13.80 -3.41 12.70
N ASP A 158 13.33 -4.50 13.33
CA ASP A 158 13.14 -5.77 12.65
C ASP A 158 11.65 -6.08 12.50
N VAL A 159 11.19 -6.15 11.25
CA VAL A 159 9.81 -6.48 10.88
C VAL A 159 9.71 -7.85 10.19
N SER A 160 10.82 -8.59 10.08
CA SER A 160 10.86 -9.82 9.26
C SER A 160 9.90 -10.91 9.72
N SER A 161 9.50 -10.92 10.99
CA SER A 161 8.55 -11.88 11.55
C SER A 161 7.08 -11.53 11.31
N ASN A 162 6.75 -10.25 11.07
CA ASN A 162 5.37 -9.77 10.96
C ASN A 162 5.09 -8.92 9.71
N HIS A 163 6.08 -8.72 8.84
CA HIS A 163 5.89 -8.08 7.54
C HIS A 163 5.11 -8.98 6.58
N MET A 164 4.23 -8.35 5.82
CA MET A 164 3.45 -8.95 4.73
C MET A 164 3.33 -7.89 3.63
N ASP A 165 3.35 -8.29 2.36
CA ASP A 165 3.13 -7.37 1.24
C ASP A 165 1.96 -7.86 0.39
N CYS A 166 1.00 -6.97 0.09
CA CYS A 166 -0.18 -7.38 -0.67
C CYS A 166 0.18 -7.85 -2.09
N GLY A 167 1.27 -7.34 -2.68
CA GLY A 167 1.77 -7.77 -3.98
C GLY A 167 2.31 -9.20 -3.99
N LYS A 168 2.87 -9.67 -2.87
CA LYS A 168 3.34 -11.07 -2.74
C LYS A 168 2.19 -12.06 -2.55
N GLU A 169 1.07 -11.59 -2.02
CA GLU A 169 -0.03 -12.44 -1.53
C GLU A 169 -1.18 -12.54 -2.54
N ILE A 170 -1.29 -11.58 -3.46
CA ILE A 170 -2.42 -11.51 -4.39
C ILE A 170 -2.35 -12.53 -5.54
N PHE A 171 -1.16 -13.03 -5.83
CA PHE A 171 -0.91 -13.99 -6.91
C PHE A 171 -0.14 -15.20 -6.39
N ASP A 172 -0.33 -16.34 -7.05
CA ASP A 172 0.52 -17.51 -6.88
C ASP A 172 1.72 -17.40 -7.82
N PRO A 173 2.96 -17.25 -7.29
CA PRO A 173 4.14 -17.08 -8.13
C PRO A 173 4.49 -18.34 -8.95
N GLU A 174 4.21 -19.54 -8.43
CA GLU A 174 4.57 -20.79 -9.09
C GLU A 174 3.67 -21.07 -10.29
N SER A 175 2.37 -20.80 -10.15
CA SER A 175 1.40 -21.08 -11.21
C SER A 175 1.17 -19.90 -12.17
N GLN A 176 1.45 -18.66 -11.76
CA GLN A 176 1.11 -17.45 -12.54
C GLN A 176 2.31 -16.63 -13.02
N ASP A 177 3.55 -16.99 -12.68
CA ASP A 177 4.80 -16.37 -13.17
C ASP A 177 4.80 -14.83 -13.03
N THR A 178 4.43 -14.35 -11.84
CA THR A 178 4.23 -12.90 -11.61
C THR A 178 5.50 -12.14 -11.28
N HIS A 179 6.66 -12.82 -11.30
CA HIS A 179 7.99 -12.27 -11.04
C HIS A 179 8.04 -11.51 -9.70
N ALA A 180 8.21 -10.19 -9.72
CA ALA A 180 8.28 -9.37 -8.52
C ALA A 180 6.95 -9.26 -7.74
N GLY A 181 5.85 -9.84 -8.25
CA GLY A 181 4.54 -9.86 -7.58
C GLY A 181 3.56 -8.82 -8.13
N GLY A 182 2.45 -8.63 -7.43
CA GLY A 182 1.38 -7.70 -7.79
C GLY A 182 1.70 -6.23 -7.51
N SER A 183 1.02 -5.34 -8.24
CA SER A 183 1.11 -3.88 -8.08
C SER A 183 -0.16 -3.15 -8.48
N GLY A 184 -0.19 -1.84 -8.28
CA GLY A 184 -1.32 -0.98 -8.64
C GLY A 184 -2.19 -0.67 -7.44
N CYS A 185 -2.91 0.44 -7.48
CA CYS A 185 -3.73 0.88 -6.35
C CYS A 185 -4.86 -0.09 -5.96
N ALA A 186 -5.25 -1.02 -6.84
CA ALA A 186 -6.15 -2.10 -6.46
C ALA A 186 -5.48 -3.22 -5.66
N CYS A 187 -4.16 -3.41 -5.78
CA CYS A 187 -3.44 -4.49 -5.10
C CYS A 187 -3.63 -4.42 -3.59
N SER A 188 -3.27 -3.27 -3.00
CA SER A 188 -3.49 -3.02 -1.57
C SER A 188 -4.98 -2.95 -1.22
N ALA A 189 -5.81 -2.38 -2.11
CA ALA A 189 -7.23 -2.19 -1.86
C ALA A 189 -8.01 -3.52 -1.76
N ILE A 190 -7.86 -4.42 -2.72
CA ILE A 190 -8.60 -5.68 -2.72
C ILE A 190 -8.06 -6.65 -1.68
N THR A 191 -6.75 -6.66 -1.43
CA THR A 191 -6.16 -7.44 -0.35
C THR A 191 -6.65 -6.93 1.01
N PHE A 192 -6.74 -5.61 1.19
CA PHE A 192 -7.32 -5.04 2.40
C PHE A 192 -8.78 -5.45 2.57
N THR A 193 -9.63 -5.20 1.56
CA THR A 193 -11.07 -5.44 1.69
C THR A 193 -11.46 -6.92 1.70
N GLY A 194 -10.72 -7.77 1.00
CA GLY A 194 -11.04 -9.18 0.80
C GLY A 194 -10.34 -10.12 1.79
N TYR A 195 -9.14 -9.78 2.25
CA TYR A 195 -8.35 -10.64 3.12
C TYR A 195 -8.07 -10.02 4.49
N VAL A 196 -7.50 -8.82 4.56
CA VAL A 196 -7.12 -8.20 5.85
C VAL A 196 -8.33 -7.97 6.75
N LEU A 197 -9.39 -7.36 6.22
CA LEU A 197 -10.63 -7.16 6.99
C LEU A 197 -11.28 -8.48 7.42
N LYS A 198 -11.11 -9.55 6.64
CA LYS A 198 -11.59 -10.89 7.01
C LYS A 198 -10.80 -11.44 8.20
N GLN A 199 -9.46 -11.39 8.15
CA GLN A 199 -8.59 -11.85 9.24
C GLN A 199 -8.87 -11.12 10.56
N LEU A 200 -9.11 -9.81 10.50
CA LEU A 200 -9.49 -9.01 11.66
C LEU A 200 -10.87 -9.40 12.21
N ARG A 201 -11.87 -9.59 11.34
CA ARG A 201 -13.23 -10.01 11.76
C ARG A 201 -13.29 -11.42 12.32
N GLU A 202 -12.43 -12.31 11.83
CA GLU A 202 -12.31 -13.69 12.33
C GLU A 202 -11.47 -13.78 13.62
N GLY A 203 -10.85 -12.67 14.06
CA GLY A 203 -10.04 -12.61 15.27
C GLY A 203 -8.65 -13.24 15.14
N ASN A 204 -8.21 -13.56 13.91
CA ASN A 204 -6.87 -14.09 13.64
C ASN A 204 -5.80 -13.03 13.85
N TRP A 205 -6.14 -11.77 13.56
CA TRP A 205 -5.33 -10.58 13.88
C TRP A 205 -6.17 -9.61 14.69
N LYS A 206 -5.51 -8.91 15.62
CA LYS A 206 -6.09 -7.85 16.43
C LYS A 206 -5.67 -6.47 15.97
N ARG A 207 -4.39 -6.28 15.61
CA ARG A 207 -3.85 -4.99 15.16
C ARG A 207 -2.98 -5.15 13.93
N VAL A 208 -3.28 -4.37 12.91
CA VAL A 208 -2.46 -4.32 11.70
C VAL A 208 -2.07 -2.88 11.37
N LEU A 209 -0.83 -2.69 10.94
CA LEU A 209 -0.36 -1.45 10.34
C LEU A 209 -0.47 -1.61 8.82
N PHE A 210 -1.52 -1.04 8.21
CA PHE A 210 -1.73 -1.08 6.77
C PHE A 210 -1.04 0.10 6.09
N LEU A 211 -0.10 -0.17 5.19
CA LEU A 211 0.81 0.80 4.58
C LEU A 211 0.88 0.68 3.05
N PRO A 212 -0.14 1.13 2.31
CA PRO A 212 -0.04 1.28 0.86
C PRO A 212 1.11 2.20 0.45
N THR A 213 1.88 1.75 -0.54
CA THR A 213 3.05 2.42 -1.11
C THR A 213 2.75 2.91 -2.51
N GLY A 214 3.41 3.97 -2.97
CA GLY A 214 3.23 4.51 -4.31
C GLY A 214 4.52 5.11 -4.86
N SER A 215 4.71 5.00 -6.17
CA SER A 215 5.79 5.68 -6.89
C SER A 215 5.20 6.79 -7.77
N LEU A 216 5.62 8.01 -7.49
CA LEU A 216 5.10 9.24 -8.07
C LEU A 216 5.87 9.60 -9.34
N HIS A 217 5.49 8.96 -10.46
CA HIS A 217 6.08 9.23 -11.76
C HIS A 217 5.01 9.28 -12.85
N SER A 218 5.38 9.79 -14.02
CA SER A 218 4.53 9.87 -15.21
C SER A 218 5.35 9.48 -16.44
N LYS A 219 4.67 9.24 -17.58
CA LYS A 219 5.36 9.04 -18.87
C LYS A 219 6.34 10.17 -19.19
N VAL A 220 5.94 11.42 -18.90
CA VAL A 220 6.76 12.60 -19.20
C VAL A 220 8.00 12.61 -18.32
N SER A 221 7.81 12.51 -17.00
CA SER A 221 8.94 12.58 -16.06
C SER A 221 9.96 11.47 -16.31
N TYR A 222 9.49 10.25 -16.62
CA TYR A 222 10.37 9.14 -16.98
C TYR A 222 11.15 9.40 -18.28
N ASN A 223 10.47 9.83 -19.36
CA ASN A 223 11.12 10.09 -20.64
C ASN A 223 12.11 11.27 -20.59
N GLU A 224 11.95 12.18 -19.64
CA GLU A 224 12.90 13.26 -19.34
C GLU A 224 14.10 12.81 -18.49
N GLY A 225 14.13 11.54 -18.06
CA GLY A 225 15.20 10.99 -17.24
C GLY A 225 15.15 11.40 -15.77
N ASN A 226 13.99 11.84 -15.29
CA ASN A 226 13.77 12.14 -13.87
C ASN A 226 13.73 10.86 -13.03
N THR A 227 13.92 11.03 -11.74
CA THR A 227 13.82 9.97 -10.72
C THR A 227 12.36 9.60 -10.44
N MET A 228 12.17 8.52 -9.68
CA MET A 228 10.87 8.03 -9.25
C MET A 228 10.73 8.15 -7.73
N PRO A 229 10.21 9.29 -7.23
CA PRO A 229 9.96 9.46 -5.81
C PRO A 229 8.93 8.46 -5.28
N GLY A 230 9.16 7.91 -4.10
CA GLY A 230 8.23 7.07 -3.36
C GLY A 230 7.42 7.84 -2.32
N ILE A 231 6.24 7.33 -1.97
CA ILE A 231 5.43 7.78 -0.83
C ILE A 231 4.70 6.58 -0.22
N ALA A 232 4.39 6.63 1.08
CA ALA A 232 3.60 5.61 1.77
C ALA A 232 2.69 6.25 2.82
N HIS A 233 1.49 5.71 3.02
CA HIS A 233 0.55 6.23 4.02
C HIS A 233 0.10 5.11 4.96
N ALA A 234 0.34 5.28 6.26
CA ALA A 234 0.05 4.25 7.25
C ALA A 234 -1.32 4.48 7.89
N VAL A 235 -2.06 3.38 8.07
CA VAL A 235 -3.36 3.34 8.74
C VAL A 235 -3.32 2.21 9.76
N VAL A 236 -3.54 2.55 11.03
CA VAL A 236 -3.66 1.57 12.12
C VAL A 236 -5.08 1.05 12.13
N VAL A 237 -5.24 -0.26 11.91
CA VAL A 237 -6.55 -0.91 11.88
C VAL A 237 -6.62 -1.98 12.96
N GLU A 238 -7.60 -1.86 13.84
CA GLU A 238 -7.77 -2.76 14.99
C GLU A 238 -9.15 -3.44 14.99
N ALA A 239 -9.19 -4.66 15.51
CA ALA A 239 -10.40 -5.40 15.84
C ALA A 239 -10.68 -5.28 17.35
N GLU A 240 -11.80 -4.68 17.72
CA GLU A 240 -12.25 -4.44 19.10
C GLU A 240 -13.55 -5.17 19.44
#